data_AF-A0A2N3DVW8-F1
#
_entry.id   AF-A0A2N3DVW8-F1
#
_cell.length_a   1.000
_cell.length_b   1.000
_cell.length_c   1.000
_cell.angle_alpha   90.00
_cell.angle_beta   90.00
_cell.angle_gamma   90.00
#
_symmetry.space_group_name_H-M   'P 1'
#
loop_
_entity.id
_entity.type
_entity.pdbx_description
1 polymer ?
#
loop_
_entity_poly.entity_id
_entity_poly.type
_entity_poly.pdbx_seq_one_letter_code
_entity_poly.pdbx_strand_id
1 'polypeptide(L)'
;MDATAGNRISLHLRRRTVAIALCRGWKAHREAPVTPLLLRRRSRRRLLSGAGFAALLVAATLSPPAIAPARADTSWTGAADTDWHNAANWSNGVPSNTGNDAYITGPVVPVVTGVAFGENWTWVGYGSGNSGAITISDGGSLTAGCCFYLGANHGTGSMTVTGTGTFTASNILMLGDYNSTGYLTIENGGTVNSGFSTYVGRASGSSGYATVTGENSLWSVSASSLRIAGESPSDSAYGSVTLSDAGVLRVNGGSGSVIIGNSSNSTAFLNIGAAEGDAAVAAGAVDAGAVVLGSGDGTLVFNHTDTGLDFSTSISGNGEVRQLAGTT
;
A
#
# COMPACT_ATOMS: atom_id res chain seq x y z
N MET A 1 -7.05 -24.00 68.87
CA MET A 1 -7.67 -22.71 69.27
C MET A 1 -7.39 -21.73 68.15
N ASP A 2 -8.48 -21.19 67.62
CA ASP A 2 -8.66 -20.15 66.60
C ASP A 2 -8.02 -20.21 65.22
N ALA A 3 -8.94 -20.29 64.26
CA ALA A 3 -8.85 -19.98 62.85
C ALA A 3 -9.52 -18.61 62.59
N THR A 4 -8.89 -17.75 61.79
CA THR A 4 -9.50 -16.56 61.16
C THR A 4 -8.71 -16.26 59.87
N ALA A 5 -9.25 -15.69 58.80
CA ALA A 5 -10.57 -15.75 58.19
C ALA A 5 -10.31 -15.45 56.69
N GLY A 6 -10.71 -16.35 55.81
CA GLY A 6 -10.51 -16.22 54.36
C GLY A 6 -11.58 -15.31 53.75
N ASN A 7 -11.15 -14.25 53.07
CA ASN A 7 -12.03 -13.33 52.36
C ASN A 7 -12.34 -13.89 50.95
N ARG A 8 -13.51 -14.53 50.79
CA ARG A 8 -14.01 -15.01 49.48
C ARG A 8 -15.06 -14.04 48.94
N ILE A 9 -14.71 -13.34 47.87
CA ILE A 9 -15.60 -12.47 47.09
C ILE A 9 -16.51 -13.37 46.22
N SER A 10 -17.82 -13.35 46.50
CA SER A 10 -18.86 -14.03 45.73
C SER A 10 -19.22 -13.24 44.48
N LEU A 11 -18.92 -13.78 43.29
CA LEU A 11 -19.33 -13.25 42.00
C LEU A 11 -20.72 -13.79 41.62
N HIS A 12 -21.76 -12.95 41.71
CA HIS A 12 -23.13 -13.30 41.27
C HIS A 12 -23.27 -13.12 39.75
N LEU A 13 -23.20 -14.22 38.99
CA LEU A 13 -23.61 -14.24 37.58
C LEU A 13 -25.14 -14.32 37.46
N ARG A 14 -25.78 -13.21 37.08
CA ARG A 14 -27.19 -13.22 36.64
C ARG A 14 -27.24 -13.52 35.13
N ARG A 15 -27.68 -14.73 34.78
CA ARG A 15 -28.11 -15.09 33.42
C ARG A 15 -29.42 -14.37 33.11
N ARG A 16 -29.44 -13.51 32.08
CA ARG A 16 -30.68 -12.99 31.47
C ARG A 16 -30.99 -13.80 30.22
N THR A 17 -32.06 -14.59 30.30
CA THR A 17 -32.68 -15.30 29.18
C THR A 17 -33.54 -14.31 28.39
N VAL A 18 -33.27 -14.14 27.09
CA VAL A 18 -34.11 -13.37 26.17
C VAL A 18 -35.15 -14.32 25.57
N ALA A 19 -36.42 -14.04 25.80
CA ALA A 19 -37.55 -14.75 25.21
C ALA A 19 -37.86 -14.17 23.82
N ILE A 20 -37.87 -15.03 22.80
CA ILE A 20 -38.29 -14.71 21.43
C ILE A 20 -39.81 -14.89 21.36
N ALA A 21 -40.54 -13.80 21.18
CA ALA A 21 -41.99 -13.82 20.95
C ALA A 21 -42.30 -14.03 19.46
N LEU A 22 -42.97 -15.14 19.16
CA LEU A 22 -43.61 -15.43 17.87
C LEU A 22 -44.94 -14.68 17.78
N CYS A 23 -45.14 -13.90 16.72
CA CYS A 23 -46.48 -13.46 16.30
C CYS A 23 -46.81 -14.03 14.91
N ARG A 24 -47.78 -14.94 14.88
CA ARG A 24 -48.53 -15.40 13.70
C ARG A 24 -49.97 -14.89 13.80
N GLY A 25 -50.54 -14.45 12.67
CA GLY A 25 -51.97 -14.21 12.46
C GLY A 25 -52.21 -13.55 11.09
N TRP A 26 -52.37 -14.28 9.98
CA TRP A 26 -53.64 -14.82 9.41
C TRP A 26 -54.76 -13.79 9.18
N LYS A 27 -55.06 -13.42 7.91
CA LYS A 27 -56.16 -14.01 7.11
C LYS A 27 -56.31 -13.37 5.71
N ALA A 28 -56.73 -14.22 4.79
CA ALA A 28 -56.89 -14.04 3.35
C ALA A 28 -58.24 -13.40 2.94
N HIS A 29 -58.30 -12.80 1.74
CA HIS A 29 -59.50 -12.71 0.90
C HIS A 29 -59.08 -12.60 -0.58
N ARG A 30 -59.31 -13.65 -1.39
CA ARG A 30 -60.41 -13.85 -2.37
C ARG A 30 -60.05 -13.38 -3.79
N GLU A 31 -59.85 -14.35 -4.67
CA GLU A 31 -59.83 -14.20 -6.13
C GLU A 31 -61.23 -13.87 -6.68
N ALA A 32 -61.27 -13.13 -7.79
CA ALA A 32 -62.40 -13.07 -8.72
C ALA A 32 -61.88 -12.86 -10.16
N PRO A 33 -62.63 -13.31 -11.20
CA PRO A 33 -62.07 -13.87 -12.42
C PRO A 33 -62.12 -12.91 -13.61
N VAL A 34 -61.29 -13.13 -14.63
CA VAL A 34 -61.49 -12.52 -15.97
C VAL A 34 -61.52 -13.63 -17.02
N THR A 35 -62.72 -13.89 -17.55
CA THR A 35 -62.99 -14.80 -18.66
C THR A 35 -62.83 -14.05 -20.00
N PRO A 36 -62.28 -14.68 -21.06
CA PRO A 36 -61.87 -14.00 -22.28
C PRO A 36 -62.99 -13.89 -23.33
N LEU A 37 -62.94 -12.81 -24.11
CA LEU A 37 -63.81 -12.61 -25.28
C LEU A 37 -63.32 -13.43 -26.48
N LEU A 38 -64.22 -14.29 -26.93
CA LEU A 38 -64.15 -15.15 -28.10
C LEU A 38 -64.07 -14.32 -29.40
N LEU A 39 -63.11 -14.61 -30.27
CA LEU A 39 -63.29 -14.43 -31.70
C LEU A 39 -63.08 -15.77 -32.43
N ARG A 40 -64.20 -16.27 -32.94
CA ARG A 40 -64.33 -17.53 -33.67
C ARG A 40 -64.56 -17.17 -35.13
N ARG A 41 -63.70 -17.61 -36.06
CA ARG A 41 -64.14 -17.94 -37.42
C ARG A 41 -63.31 -19.05 -38.03
N ARG A 42 -64.05 -20.00 -38.61
CA ARG A 42 -63.67 -21.34 -39.06
C ARG A 42 -63.07 -21.32 -40.46
N SER A 43 -62.20 -22.28 -40.75
CA SER A 43 -62.32 -23.13 -41.95
C SER A 43 -61.62 -24.48 -41.73
N ARG A 44 -62.19 -25.55 -42.29
CA ARG A 44 -61.93 -26.98 -42.02
C ARG A 44 -60.99 -27.61 -43.06
N ARG A 45 -60.44 -28.78 -42.69
CA ARG A 45 -59.92 -29.96 -43.46
C ARG A 45 -58.40 -30.14 -43.26
N ARG A 46 -57.80 -31.30 -42.99
CA ARG A 46 -58.16 -32.74 -43.02
C ARG A 46 -57.18 -33.53 -42.12
N LEU A 47 -57.50 -34.80 -41.85
CA LEU A 47 -56.92 -35.71 -40.86
C LEU A 47 -55.52 -36.30 -41.20
N LEU A 48 -54.77 -36.57 -40.11
CA LEU A 48 -53.85 -37.69 -39.81
C LEU A 48 -52.65 -38.02 -40.73
N SER A 49 -51.45 -37.89 -40.16
CA SER A 49 -50.49 -38.97 -39.84
C SER A 49 -49.02 -38.59 -40.13
N GLY A 50 -48.11 -38.95 -39.22
CA GLY A 50 -46.66 -38.94 -39.44
C GLY A 50 -45.88 -37.88 -38.67
N ALA A 51 -45.49 -38.21 -37.44
CA ALA A 51 -44.45 -37.48 -36.72
C ALA A 51 -43.09 -37.74 -37.38
N GLY A 52 -42.33 -36.68 -37.64
CA GLY A 52 -40.97 -36.74 -38.19
C GLY A 52 -40.27 -35.39 -38.03
N PHE A 53 -40.09 -34.94 -36.79
CA PHE A 53 -39.25 -33.77 -36.50
C PHE A 53 -37.79 -34.18 -36.56
N ALA A 54 -37.06 -33.67 -37.55
CA ALA A 54 -35.60 -33.68 -37.57
C ALA A 54 -35.08 -32.72 -36.49
N ALA A 55 -34.46 -33.27 -35.44
CA ALA A 55 -33.80 -32.49 -34.40
C ALA A 55 -32.43 -32.03 -34.89
N LEU A 56 -32.26 -30.72 -35.08
CA LEU A 56 -30.98 -30.07 -35.35
C LEU A 56 -30.20 -29.97 -34.03
N LEU A 57 -29.23 -30.87 -33.83
CA LEU A 57 -28.30 -30.86 -32.69
C LEU A 57 -27.25 -29.75 -32.89
N VAL A 58 -27.49 -28.58 -32.28
CA VAL A 58 -26.42 -27.58 -32.08
C VAL A 58 -25.63 -28.03 -30.86
N ALA A 59 -24.48 -28.68 -31.09
CA ALA A 59 -23.51 -28.97 -30.04
C ALA A 59 -22.81 -27.65 -29.65
N ALA A 60 -23.36 -26.93 -28.69
CA ALA A 60 -22.64 -25.86 -28.01
C ALA A 60 -21.54 -26.52 -27.15
N THR A 61 -20.30 -26.54 -27.65
CA THR A 61 -19.15 -26.88 -26.83
C THR A 61 -18.96 -25.75 -25.81
N LEU A 62 -19.54 -25.91 -24.63
CA LEU A 62 -19.11 -25.20 -23.44
C LEU A 62 -17.67 -25.63 -23.16
N SER A 63 -16.70 -24.91 -23.72
CA SER A 63 -15.34 -24.95 -23.17
C SER A 63 -15.46 -24.43 -21.74
N PRO A 64 -15.17 -25.24 -20.71
CA PRO A 64 -15.07 -24.70 -19.36
C PRO A 64 -14.04 -23.57 -19.39
N PRO A 65 -14.23 -22.47 -18.62
CA PRO A 65 -13.18 -21.48 -18.49
C PRO A 65 -11.91 -22.23 -18.08
N ALA A 66 -10.82 -22.01 -18.83
CA ALA A 66 -9.53 -22.53 -18.43
C ALA A 66 -9.21 -21.89 -17.07
N ILE A 67 -9.39 -22.65 -16.00
CA ILE A 67 -8.84 -22.29 -14.70
C ILE A 67 -7.34 -22.43 -14.89
N ALA A 68 -6.65 -21.32 -15.16
CA ALA A 68 -5.21 -21.30 -15.10
C ALA A 68 -4.82 -21.84 -13.71
N PRO A 69 -3.88 -22.80 -13.60
CA PRO A 69 -3.44 -23.26 -12.29
C PRO A 69 -2.98 -22.04 -11.48
N ALA A 70 -3.37 -21.99 -10.20
CA ALA A 70 -2.84 -20.99 -9.29
C ALA A 70 -1.31 -21.09 -9.33
N ARG A 71 -0.65 -19.99 -9.75
CA ARG A 71 0.81 -19.91 -9.67
C ARG A 71 1.20 -19.91 -8.19
N ALA A 72 2.35 -20.48 -7.84
CA ALA A 72 2.89 -20.34 -6.49
C ALA A 72 3.53 -18.95 -6.30
N ASP A 73 3.85 -18.59 -5.06
CA ASP A 73 4.66 -17.41 -4.75
C ASP A 73 5.96 -17.43 -5.53
N THR A 74 6.43 -16.28 -5.98
CA THR A 74 7.62 -16.17 -6.83
C THR A 74 8.73 -15.43 -6.10
N SER A 75 9.96 -15.83 -6.38
CA SER A 75 11.15 -15.21 -5.77
C SER A 75 12.14 -14.84 -6.86
N TRP A 76 12.68 -13.64 -6.74
CA TRP A 76 13.78 -13.19 -7.57
C TRP A 76 15.02 -14.02 -7.26
N THR A 77 15.59 -14.65 -8.28
CA THR A 77 16.83 -15.42 -8.20
C THR A 77 18.00 -14.68 -8.82
N GLY A 78 17.74 -13.79 -9.80
CA GLY A 78 18.77 -13.11 -10.59
C GLY A 78 19.73 -14.07 -11.28
N ALA A 79 19.29 -15.30 -11.56
CA ALA A 79 20.16 -16.39 -12.00
C ALA A 79 20.69 -16.21 -13.43
N ALA A 80 19.95 -15.50 -14.27
CA ALA A 80 20.34 -15.23 -15.66
C ALA A 80 20.96 -13.83 -15.81
N ASP A 81 20.28 -12.80 -15.30
CA ASP A 81 20.68 -11.41 -15.44
C ASP A 81 19.88 -10.50 -14.48
N THR A 82 19.91 -9.18 -14.72
CA THR A 82 19.19 -8.17 -13.94
C THR A 82 17.81 -7.81 -14.51
N ASP A 83 17.40 -8.33 -15.67
CA ASP A 83 16.14 -7.93 -16.30
C ASP A 83 14.94 -8.53 -15.54
N TRP A 84 14.09 -7.66 -15.01
CA TRP A 84 12.85 -8.05 -14.33
C TRP A 84 11.97 -8.97 -15.18
N HIS A 85 11.96 -8.76 -16.50
CA HIS A 85 11.06 -9.44 -17.44
C HIS A 85 11.59 -10.82 -17.86
N ASN A 86 12.85 -11.13 -17.55
CA ASN A 86 13.41 -12.43 -17.83
C ASN A 86 12.87 -13.46 -16.83
N ALA A 87 11.98 -14.33 -17.30
CA ALA A 87 11.36 -15.38 -16.47
C ALA A 87 12.37 -16.36 -15.85
N ALA A 88 13.59 -16.48 -16.39
CA ALA A 88 14.64 -17.30 -15.81
C ALA A 88 15.18 -16.73 -14.48
N ASN A 89 14.92 -15.45 -14.19
CA ASN A 89 15.26 -14.81 -12.91
C ASN A 89 14.20 -15.01 -11.82
N TRP A 90 13.14 -15.78 -12.09
CA TRP A 90 12.03 -15.97 -11.16
C TRP A 90 11.74 -17.44 -10.89
N SER A 91 11.64 -17.82 -9.61
CA SER A 91 11.40 -19.21 -9.23
C SER A 91 10.07 -19.77 -9.76
N ASN A 92 9.03 -18.93 -9.85
CA ASN A 92 7.70 -19.31 -10.31
C ASN A 92 7.13 -18.33 -11.35
N GLY A 93 8.03 -17.80 -12.19
CA GLY A 93 7.74 -16.88 -13.30
C GLY A 93 7.61 -15.41 -12.88
N VAL A 94 7.58 -14.53 -13.87
CA VAL A 94 7.54 -13.07 -13.68
C VAL A 94 6.25 -12.65 -12.95
N PRO A 95 6.34 -11.79 -11.93
CA PRO A 95 5.19 -11.18 -11.28
C PRO A 95 4.19 -10.56 -12.26
N SER A 96 2.90 -10.81 -12.04
CA SER A 96 1.81 -10.31 -12.90
C SER A 96 0.50 -10.09 -12.15
N ASN A 97 0.57 -9.73 -10.86
CA ASN A 97 -0.58 -9.46 -9.98
C ASN A 97 -1.61 -10.59 -9.96
N THR A 98 -1.17 -11.82 -9.68
CA THR A 98 -2.01 -13.03 -9.66
C THR A 98 -2.63 -13.32 -8.30
N GLY A 99 -2.46 -12.43 -7.32
CA GLY A 99 -2.95 -12.62 -5.95
C GLY A 99 -1.98 -13.35 -5.02
N ASN A 100 -0.83 -13.79 -5.54
CA ASN A 100 0.22 -14.46 -4.78
C ASN A 100 1.17 -13.46 -4.16
N ASP A 101 2.32 -13.93 -3.68
CA ASP A 101 3.36 -13.07 -3.18
C ASP A 101 4.66 -13.12 -4.02
N ALA A 102 5.42 -12.02 -3.96
CA ALA A 102 6.72 -11.87 -4.59
C ALA A 102 7.80 -11.49 -3.55
N TYR A 103 8.93 -12.19 -3.60
CA TYR A 103 10.08 -11.95 -2.73
C TYR A 103 11.30 -11.53 -3.55
N ILE A 104 11.84 -10.35 -3.26
CA ILE A 104 13.05 -9.81 -3.90
C ILE A 104 14.14 -9.75 -2.83
N THR A 105 14.98 -10.78 -2.81
CA THR A 105 16.08 -10.94 -1.86
C THR A 105 17.31 -11.44 -2.62
N GLY A 106 18.49 -11.01 -2.21
CA GLY A 106 19.76 -11.44 -2.79
C GLY A 106 20.56 -10.28 -3.39
N PRO A 107 21.79 -10.56 -3.86
CA PRO A 107 22.75 -9.53 -4.27
C PRO A 107 22.52 -9.00 -5.69
N VAL A 108 21.79 -9.72 -6.54
CA VAL A 108 21.51 -9.29 -7.92
C VAL A 108 20.31 -8.38 -7.91
N VAL A 109 20.50 -7.13 -8.33
CA VAL A 109 19.46 -6.11 -8.32
C VAL A 109 18.62 -6.20 -9.60
N PRO A 110 17.31 -6.51 -9.53
CA PRO A 110 16.43 -6.41 -10.68
C PRO A 110 16.30 -4.95 -11.16
N VAL A 111 16.29 -4.79 -12.48
CA VAL A 111 16.07 -3.53 -13.18
C VAL A 111 14.77 -3.63 -13.98
N VAL A 112 13.89 -2.64 -13.77
CA VAL A 112 12.63 -2.49 -14.49
C VAL A 112 12.77 -1.36 -15.50
N THR A 113 12.76 -1.69 -16.80
CA THR A 113 12.81 -0.73 -17.93
C THR A 113 11.52 -0.70 -18.77
N GLY A 114 10.53 -1.53 -18.42
CA GLY A 114 9.24 -1.65 -19.09
C GLY A 114 8.07 -1.66 -18.11
N VAL A 115 6.87 -1.99 -18.58
CA VAL A 115 5.69 -2.14 -17.72
C VAL A 115 5.79 -3.46 -16.95
N ALA A 116 5.84 -3.34 -15.63
CA ALA A 116 5.93 -4.43 -14.68
C ALA A 116 4.84 -4.33 -13.61
N PHE A 117 4.50 -5.46 -13.03
CA PHE A 117 3.57 -5.57 -11.92
C PHE A 117 4.25 -6.30 -10.76
N GLY A 118 3.96 -5.89 -9.53
CA GLY A 118 4.21 -6.72 -8.36
C GLY A 118 3.13 -7.80 -8.22
N GLU A 119 3.29 -8.62 -7.21
CA GLU A 119 2.24 -9.53 -6.74
C GLU A 119 1.41 -8.86 -5.62
N ASN A 120 0.45 -9.58 -5.03
CA ASN A 120 -0.43 -9.04 -3.99
C ASN A 120 0.40 -8.44 -2.85
N TRP A 121 1.33 -9.22 -2.32
CA TRP A 121 2.39 -8.72 -1.47
C TRP A 121 3.71 -8.81 -2.21
N THR A 122 4.43 -7.69 -2.27
CA THR A 122 5.79 -7.67 -2.79
C THR A 122 6.72 -7.19 -1.68
N TRP A 123 7.66 -8.05 -1.30
CA TRP A 123 8.69 -7.73 -0.30
C TRP A 123 10.05 -7.62 -0.96
N VAL A 124 10.71 -6.49 -0.73
CA VAL A 124 12.14 -6.32 -1.03
C VAL A 124 12.90 -6.41 0.29
N GLY A 125 13.74 -7.43 0.45
CA GLY A 125 14.44 -7.70 1.71
C GLY A 125 13.50 -8.18 2.82
N TYR A 126 13.25 -9.49 2.85
CA TYR A 126 12.36 -10.14 3.82
C TYR A 126 13.08 -11.16 4.69
N GLY A 127 12.92 -11.06 6.01
CA GLY A 127 13.48 -12.03 6.96
C GLY A 127 14.85 -11.64 7.51
N SER A 128 15.21 -12.22 8.65
CA SER A 128 16.46 -11.91 9.35
C SER A 128 17.69 -12.22 8.50
N GLY A 129 18.59 -11.24 8.39
CA GLY A 129 19.84 -11.35 7.62
C GLY A 129 19.68 -11.25 6.11
N ASN A 130 18.45 -11.08 5.60
CA ASN A 130 18.19 -10.97 4.17
C ASN A 130 18.13 -9.51 3.74
N SER A 131 18.82 -9.21 2.64
CA SER A 131 18.73 -7.94 1.94
C SER A 131 18.15 -8.09 0.54
N GLY A 132 17.52 -7.04 0.04
CA GLY A 132 17.03 -6.95 -1.33
C GLY A 132 17.11 -5.52 -1.85
N ALA A 133 17.13 -5.39 -3.18
CA ALA A 133 17.11 -4.10 -3.85
C ALA A 133 16.26 -4.20 -5.13
N ILE A 134 15.81 -3.06 -5.65
CA ILE A 134 15.19 -2.96 -6.98
C ILE A 134 15.47 -1.58 -7.59
N THR A 135 15.71 -1.53 -8.89
CA THR A 135 15.87 -0.28 -9.65
C THR A 135 14.77 -0.17 -10.69
N ILE A 136 14.16 1.01 -10.80
CA ILE A 136 13.20 1.36 -11.84
C ILE A 136 13.79 2.55 -12.61
N SER A 137 14.11 2.35 -13.88
CA SER A 137 14.83 3.32 -14.71
C SER A 137 14.30 3.33 -16.15
N ASP A 138 14.79 4.26 -16.97
CA ASP A 138 14.63 4.25 -18.43
C ASP A 138 13.19 4.15 -18.95
N GLY A 139 12.22 4.73 -18.21
CA GLY A 139 10.80 4.70 -18.57
C GLY A 139 10.06 3.45 -18.09
N GLY A 140 10.72 2.58 -17.32
CA GLY A 140 10.09 1.47 -16.63
C GLY A 140 9.01 1.93 -15.66
N SER A 141 7.96 1.11 -15.53
CA SER A 141 6.82 1.39 -14.67
C SER A 141 6.46 0.15 -13.88
N LEU A 142 6.66 0.17 -12.56
CA LEU A 142 6.26 -0.91 -11.65
C LEU A 142 5.00 -0.53 -10.88
N THR A 143 3.95 -1.35 -10.98
CA THR A 143 2.72 -1.20 -10.18
C THR A 143 2.59 -2.34 -9.17
N ALA A 144 2.56 -2.04 -7.88
CA ALA A 144 2.32 -3.03 -6.83
C ALA A 144 0.89 -3.62 -6.92
N GLY A 145 0.69 -4.86 -6.48
CA GLY A 145 -0.63 -5.50 -6.43
C GLY A 145 -1.52 -4.89 -5.33
N CYS A 146 -1.37 -5.35 -4.09
CA CYS A 146 -1.88 -4.62 -2.92
C CYS A 146 -0.77 -3.80 -2.29
N CYS A 147 0.26 -4.50 -1.84
CA CYS A 147 1.09 -4.03 -0.75
C CYS A 147 2.56 -4.18 -1.11
N PHE A 148 3.35 -3.12 -0.90
CA PHE A 148 4.77 -3.10 -1.20
C PHE A 148 5.58 -2.73 0.05
N TYR A 149 6.58 -3.55 0.34
CA TYR A 149 7.41 -3.43 1.53
C TYR A 149 8.88 -3.35 1.15
N LEU A 150 9.55 -2.30 1.61
CA LEU A 150 11.00 -2.15 1.58
C LEU A 150 11.52 -2.46 2.98
N GLY A 151 12.05 -3.66 3.17
CA GLY A 151 12.40 -4.19 4.48
C GLY A 151 11.18 -4.66 5.25
N ALA A 152 11.14 -5.95 5.57
CA ALA A 152 10.11 -6.53 6.43
C ALA A 152 10.67 -7.68 7.29
N ASN A 153 10.15 -7.84 8.51
CA ASN A 153 10.48 -8.93 9.42
C ASN A 153 12.00 -9.14 9.59
N HIS A 154 12.71 -8.12 10.08
CA HIS A 154 14.18 -8.10 10.22
C HIS A 154 15.00 -8.02 8.91
N GLY A 155 14.35 -7.88 7.75
CA GLY A 155 15.03 -7.71 6.47
C GLY A 155 15.52 -6.28 6.21
N THR A 156 16.29 -6.10 5.15
CA THR A 156 16.70 -4.78 4.64
C THR A 156 16.34 -4.65 3.16
N GLY A 157 15.45 -3.71 2.83
CA GLY A 157 15.01 -3.48 1.46
C GLY A 157 15.43 -2.12 0.95
N SER A 158 15.73 -2.03 -0.35
CA SER A 158 16.03 -0.76 -1.02
C SER A 158 15.33 -0.65 -2.37
N MET A 159 14.94 0.57 -2.75
CA MET A 159 14.43 0.89 -4.07
C MET A 159 15.07 2.18 -4.57
N THR A 160 15.47 2.19 -5.84
CA THR A 160 15.83 3.41 -6.57
C THR A 160 14.87 3.61 -7.73
N VAL A 161 14.26 4.79 -7.82
CA VAL A 161 13.46 5.23 -8.96
C VAL A 161 14.14 6.42 -9.59
N THR A 162 14.59 6.28 -10.83
CA THR A 162 15.48 7.25 -11.48
C THR A 162 15.12 7.50 -12.94
N GLY A 163 15.60 8.61 -13.50
CA GLY A 163 15.27 9.00 -14.89
C GLY A 163 13.76 9.14 -15.07
N THR A 164 13.22 8.60 -16.15
CA THR A 164 11.76 8.57 -16.38
C THR A 164 11.06 7.36 -15.72
N GLY A 165 11.72 6.68 -14.79
CA GLY A 165 11.15 5.54 -14.06
C GLY A 165 9.98 5.94 -13.17
N THR A 166 8.95 5.08 -13.09
CA THR A 166 7.77 5.29 -12.25
C THR A 166 7.45 4.08 -11.38
N PHE A 167 7.20 4.31 -10.10
CA PHE A 167 6.66 3.30 -9.18
C PHE A 167 5.28 3.72 -8.68
N THR A 168 4.34 2.77 -8.59
CA THR A 168 2.99 3.02 -8.08
C THR A 168 2.58 1.98 -7.03
N ALA A 169 2.24 2.44 -5.83
CA ALA A 169 1.69 1.66 -4.72
C ALA A 169 0.39 2.30 -4.20
N SER A 170 -0.74 2.00 -4.85
CA SER A 170 -2.02 2.67 -4.58
C SER A 170 -2.63 2.36 -3.20
N ASN A 171 -2.26 1.24 -2.59
CA ASN A 171 -2.80 0.82 -1.30
C ASN A 171 -1.74 0.94 -0.18
N ILE A 172 -0.77 0.04 -0.11
CA ILE A 172 0.23 0.03 0.97
C ILE A 172 1.65 0.24 0.42
N LEU A 173 2.36 1.21 1.00
CA LEU A 173 3.82 1.37 0.88
C LEU A 173 4.44 1.52 2.27
N MET A 174 5.33 0.59 2.64
CA MET A 174 6.04 0.60 3.92
C MET A 174 7.55 0.59 3.71
N LEU A 175 8.25 1.56 4.30
CA LEU A 175 9.71 1.60 4.37
C LEU A 175 10.10 1.21 5.79
N GLY A 176 10.48 -0.05 5.99
CA GLY A 176 10.69 -0.63 7.30
C GLY A 176 9.38 -1.03 7.97
N ASP A 177 9.22 -2.33 8.20
CA ASP A 177 8.16 -2.95 8.98
C ASP A 177 8.66 -4.13 9.85
N TYR A 178 8.35 -4.12 11.15
CA TYR A 178 8.78 -5.11 12.15
C TYR A 178 10.31 -5.36 12.20
N ASN A 179 11.04 -4.53 12.96
CA ASN A 179 12.50 -4.64 13.17
C ASN A 179 13.35 -4.64 11.89
N SER A 180 12.86 -4.07 10.80
CA SER A 180 13.52 -4.06 9.49
C SER A 180 13.91 -2.65 9.07
N THR A 181 14.68 -2.55 7.99
CA THR A 181 15.12 -1.27 7.44
C THR A 181 14.71 -1.14 5.98
N GLY A 182 14.10 0.01 5.62
CA GLY A 182 13.70 0.32 4.25
C GLY A 182 14.35 1.59 3.72
N TYR A 183 14.87 1.54 2.50
CA TYR A 183 15.47 2.69 1.81
C TYR A 183 14.74 2.97 0.49
N LEU A 184 14.32 4.21 0.28
CA LEU A 184 13.76 4.68 -0.98
C LEU A 184 14.57 5.87 -1.49
N THR A 185 15.09 5.78 -2.71
CA THR A 185 15.73 6.89 -3.40
C THR A 185 14.94 7.23 -4.64
N ILE A 186 14.55 8.49 -4.77
CA ILE A 186 13.87 9.05 -5.95
C ILE A 186 14.77 10.17 -6.45
N GLU A 187 15.32 9.99 -7.64
CA GLU A 187 16.36 10.88 -8.15
C GLU A 187 16.26 11.09 -9.65
N ASN A 188 16.94 12.12 -10.17
CA ASN A 188 17.11 12.37 -11.60
C ASN A 188 15.80 12.33 -12.42
N GLY A 189 14.68 12.83 -11.87
CA GLY A 189 13.37 12.85 -12.55
C GLY A 189 12.44 11.68 -12.22
N GLY A 190 12.87 10.73 -11.38
CA GLY A 190 12.08 9.57 -11.01
C GLY A 190 10.77 9.94 -10.29
N THR A 191 9.75 9.11 -10.42
CA THR A 191 8.44 9.36 -9.79
C THR A 191 7.95 8.17 -8.97
N VAL A 192 7.59 8.41 -7.71
CA VAL A 192 6.87 7.46 -6.86
C VAL A 192 5.48 7.98 -6.57
N ASN A 193 4.46 7.16 -6.82
CA ASN A 193 3.09 7.41 -6.44
C ASN A 193 2.69 6.41 -5.34
N SER A 194 2.31 6.89 -4.17
CA SER A 194 1.77 6.04 -3.10
C SER A 194 0.39 6.51 -2.62
N GLY A 195 -0.34 5.61 -1.98
CA GLY A 195 -1.74 5.86 -1.61
C GLY A 195 -2.09 5.49 -0.18
N PHE A 196 -3.26 4.88 -0.04
CA PHE A 196 -4.06 4.67 1.18
C PHE A 196 -3.27 4.68 2.50
N SER A 197 -2.25 3.82 2.63
CA SER A 197 -1.35 3.76 3.79
C SER A 197 0.11 3.85 3.34
N THR A 198 0.77 4.97 3.67
CA THR A 198 2.20 5.19 3.38
C THR A 198 2.95 5.53 4.67
N TYR A 199 3.97 4.73 5.02
CA TYR A 199 4.78 4.90 6.23
C TYR A 199 6.29 4.85 5.95
N VAL A 200 7.03 5.71 6.65
CA VAL A 200 8.50 5.70 6.73
C VAL A 200 8.90 5.33 8.15
N GLY A 201 9.23 4.04 8.36
CA GLY A 201 9.39 3.42 9.67
C GLY A 201 8.04 3.19 10.33
N ARG A 202 7.40 2.04 10.09
CA ARG A 202 6.01 1.83 10.55
C ARG A 202 5.90 1.33 11.99
N ALA A 203 6.62 0.27 12.34
CA ALA A 203 6.40 -0.48 13.57
C ALA A 203 7.62 -0.40 14.51
N SER A 204 7.44 -0.82 15.75
CA SER A 204 8.53 -0.91 16.72
C SER A 204 9.78 -1.63 16.18
N GLY A 205 10.95 -1.02 16.39
CA GLY A 205 12.25 -1.47 15.91
C GLY A 205 12.52 -1.22 14.42
N SER A 206 11.54 -0.75 13.65
CA SER A 206 11.75 -0.49 12.21
C SER A 206 12.35 0.88 11.95
N SER A 207 13.14 0.97 10.87
CA SER A 207 13.75 2.20 10.38
C SER A 207 13.40 2.43 8.91
N GLY A 208 12.88 3.60 8.56
CA GLY A 208 12.60 3.99 7.19
C GLY A 208 13.42 5.21 6.77
N TYR A 209 13.94 5.19 5.55
CA TYR A 209 14.71 6.28 4.96
C TYR A 209 14.21 6.57 3.55
N ALA A 210 13.85 7.81 3.27
CA ALA A 210 13.50 8.24 1.92
C ALA A 210 14.29 9.49 1.53
N THR A 211 14.83 9.50 0.31
CA THR A 211 15.49 10.65 -0.30
C THR A 211 14.77 10.99 -1.60
N VAL A 212 14.36 12.24 -1.75
CA VAL A 212 13.84 12.79 -3.01
C VAL A 212 14.77 13.93 -3.42
N THR A 213 15.54 13.73 -4.48
CA THR A 213 16.61 14.65 -4.88
C THR A 213 16.65 14.90 -6.37
N GLY A 214 17.03 16.10 -6.78
CA GLY A 214 17.17 16.49 -8.18
C GLY A 214 15.87 16.99 -8.80
N GLU A 215 16.04 17.80 -9.85
CA GLU A 215 14.93 18.38 -10.59
C GLU A 215 13.97 17.30 -11.13
N ASN A 216 12.68 17.60 -11.06
CA ASN A 216 11.58 16.71 -11.51
C ASN A 216 11.44 15.39 -10.74
N SER A 217 12.27 15.11 -9.74
CA SER A 217 12.06 13.98 -8.84
C SER A 217 10.84 14.22 -7.94
N LEU A 218 9.90 13.28 -7.94
CA LEU A 218 8.62 13.46 -7.27
C LEU A 218 8.23 12.23 -6.45
N TRP A 219 7.90 12.47 -5.17
CA TRP A 219 7.08 11.56 -4.39
C TRP A 219 5.68 12.14 -4.22
N SER A 220 4.68 11.54 -4.86
CA SER A 220 3.27 11.91 -4.74
C SER A 220 2.52 10.91 -3.85
N VAL A 221 2.03 11.38 -2.70
CA VAL A 221 1.19 10.62 -1.78
C VAL A 221 -0.26 11.07 -1.98
N SER A 222 -1.12 10.18 -2.47
CA SER A 222 -2.54 10.49 -2.74
C SER A 222 -3.43 10.42 -1.49
N ALA A 223 -2.97 9.79 -0.42
CA ALA A 223 -3.65 9.80 0.87
C ALA A 223 -3.58 11.18 1.54
N SER A 224 -4.46 11.42 2.53
CA SER A 224 -4.49 12.68 3.28
C SER A 224 -3.22 12.94 4.09
N SER A 225 -2.40 11.92 4.35
CA SER A 225 -1.18 12.06 5.13
C SER A 225 -0.08 11.08 4.72
N LEU A 226 1.17 11.56 4.77
CA LEU A 226 2.37 10.73 4.94
C LEU A 226 2.71 10.65 6.43
N ARG A 227 3.03 9.46 6.95
CA ARG A 227 3.46 9.28 8.35
C ARG A 227 4.92 8.83 8.42
N ILE A 228 5.70 9.56 9.20
CA ILE A 228 7.11 9.28 9.46
C ILE A 228 7.24 8.85 10.92
N ALA A 229 7.74 7.64 11.11
CA ALA A 229 7.98 6.93 12.36
C ALA A 229 6.71 6.63 13.18
N GLY A 230 6.26 5.37 13.14
CA GLY A 230 5.24 4.79 14.01
C GLY A 230 3.83 4.77 13.42
N GLU A 231 3.09 3.69 13.67
CA GLU A 231 1.66 3.55 13.33
C GLU A 231 0.81 3.46 14.59
N SER A 232 1.23 2.61 15.52
CA SER A 232 0.56 2.41 16.81
C SER A 232 1.07 3.40 17.84
N PRO A 233 0.25 3.85 18.81
CA PRO A 233 0.59 4.97 19.70
C PRO A 233 1.93 4.86 20.44
N SER A 234 2.37 3.64 20.76
CA SER A 234 3.58 3.36 21.53
C SER A 234 4.75 2.84 20.70
N ASP A 235 4.65 2.86 19.37
CA ASP A 235 5.72 2.34 18.51
C ASP A 235 7.03 3.10 18.72
N SER A 236 8.11 2.33 18.94
CA SER A 236 9.48 2.85 18.92
C SER A 236 10.07 2.61 17.53
N ALA A 237 9.75 3.52 16.61
CA ALA A 237 10.19 3.46 15.21
C ALA A 237 11.10 4.65 14.88
N TYR A 238 11.90 4.51 13.82
CA TYR A 238 12.72 5.57 13.27
C TYR A 238 12.29 5.89 11.84
N GLY A 239 12.22 7.17 11.49
CA GLY A 239 11.93 7.59 10.12
C GLY A 239 12.70 8.84 9.72
N SER A 240 13.23 8.87 8.50
CA SER A 240 13.88 10.06 7.95
C SER A 240 13.49 10.26 6.50
N VAL A 241 13.04 11.47 6.17
CA VAL A 241 12.75 11.89 4.79
C VAL A 241 13.62 13.10 4.47
N THR A 242 14.37 13.05 3.38
CA THR A 242 15.24 14.14 2.92
C THR A 242 14.78 14.62 1.56
N LEU A 243 14.56 15.92 1.42
CA LEU A 243 14.17 16.59 0.19
C LEU A 243 15.28 17.59 -0.17
N SER A 244 15.99 17.34 -1.26
CA SER A 244 17.11 18.18 -1.70
C SER A 244 17.05 18.49 -3.18
N ASP A 245 17.82 19.49 -3.63
CA ASP A 245 18.11 19.76 -5.03
C ASP A 245 16.83 19.82 -5.90
N ALA A 246 15.82 20.55 -5.44
CA ALA A 246 14.50 20.70 -6.07
C ALA A 246 13.62 19.43 -6.12
N GLY A 247 13.98 18.35 -5.43
CA GLY A 247 13.12 17.19 -5.23
C GLY A 247 11.86 17.52 -4.43
N VAL A 248 10.70 16.96 -4.83
CA VAL A 248 9.40 17.34 -4.29
C VAL A 248 8.70 16.17 -3.60
N LEU A 249 8.23 16.40 -2.37
CA LEU A 249 7.22 15.57 -1.72
C LEU A 249 5.87 16.28 -1.80
N ARG A 250 4.89 15.65 -2.45
CA ARG A 250 3.51 16.16 -2.56
C ARG A 250 2.55 15.26 -1.81
N VAL A 251 1.70 15.83 -0.95
CA VAL A 251 0.69 15.07 -0.19
C VAL A 251 -0.72 15.59 -0.49
N ASN A 252 -1.60 14.69 -0.93
CA ASN A 252 -2.99 14.96 -1.32
C ASN A 252 -3.12 16.21 -2.22
N GLY A 253 -2.30 16.29 -3.27
CA GLY A 253 -2.29 17.42 -4.20
C GLY A 253 -1.97 18.77 -3.55
N GLY A 254 -1.22 18.79 -2.44
CA GLY A 254 -0.86 20.01 -1.72
C GLY A 254 -1.78 20.34 -0.53
N SER A 255 -2.81 19.53 -0.27
CA SER A 255 -3.76 19.77 0.82
C SER A 255 -3.58 18.85 2.03
N GLY A 256 -2.73 17.83 1.91
CA GLY A 256 -2.53 16.82 2.94
C GLY A 256 -1.53 17.25 4.01
N SER A 257 -1.14 16.29 4.85
CA SER A 257 -0.19 16.54 5.95
C SER A 257 1.01 15.59 5.90
N VAL A 258 2.19 16.12 6.19
CA VAL A 258 3.35 15.30 6.57
C VAL A 258 3.37 15.24 8.09
N ILE A 259 3.26 14.04 8.66
CA ILE A 259 3.29 13.84 10.12
C ILE A 259 4.66 13.27 10.51
N ILE A 260 5.41 14.03 11.30
CA ILE A 260 6.79 13.70 11.73
C ILE A 260 6.74 13.23 13.18
N GLY A 261 7.15 11.99 13.46
CA GLY A 261 7.14 11.42 14.81
C GLY A 261 5.72 11.06 15.20
N ASN A 262 5.07 10.20 14.40
CA ASN A 262 3.65 9.92 14.53
C ASN A 262 3.29 9.26 15.88
N SER A 263 4.18 8.42 16.43
CA SER A 263 3.98 7.69 17.69
C SER A 263 4.85 8.21 18.84
N SER A 264 4.41 8.06 20.09
CA SER A 264 5.02 8.75 21.24
C SER A 264 6.47 8.38 21.55
N ASN A 265 6.90 7.18 21.13
CA ASN A 265 8.25 6.65 21.37
C ASN A 265 9.09 6.63 20.09
N SER A 266 8.60 7.28 19.03
CA SER A 266 9.25 7.32 17.72
C SER A 266 10.17 8.54 17.61
N THR A 267 11.20 8.42 16.77
CA THR A 267 12.10 9.51 16.40
C THR A 267 12.01 9.71 14.88
N ALA A 268 11.82 10.94 14.45
CA ALA A 268 11.58 11.24 13.04
C ALA A 268 12.18 12.55 12.57
N PHE A 269 12.64 12.57 11.32
CA PHE A 269 13.21 13.74 10.67
C PHE A 269 12.55 13.99 9.31
N LEU A 270 12.23 15.25 9.05
CA LEU A 270 12.04 15.77 7.69
C LEU A 270 13.13 16.80 7.43
N ASN A 271 14.00 16.54 6.47
CA ASN A 271 15.11 17.41 6.12
C ASN A 271 14.79 18.15 4.81
N ILE A 272 14.94 19.47 4.85
CA ILE A 272 14.91 20.36 3.70
C ILE A 272 16.35 20.78 3.41
N GLY A 273 16.89 20.27 2.31
CA GLY A 273 18.34 20.26 2.04
C GLY A 273 18.98 18.97 2.55
N ALA A 274 20.07 19.09 3.31
CA ALA A 274 20.81 17.96 3.87
C ALA A 274 20.29 17.54 5.26
N ALA A 275 20.70 16.35 5.73
CA ALA A 275 20.49 15.95 7.12
C ALA A 275 21.37 16.77 8.07
N GLU A 276 21.07 16.72 9.37
CA GLU A 276 21.93 17.34 10.37
C GLU A 276 23.34 16.72 10.40
N GLY A 277 24.36 17.57 10.51
CA GLY A 277 25.77 17.16 10.54
C GLY A 277 26.40 17.05 9.15
N ASP A 278 25.58 16.92 8.11
CA ASP A 278 26.02 16.95 6.72
C ASP A 278 26.17 18.38 6.19
N ALA A 279 26.96 18.54 5.13
CA ALA A 279 27.09 19.82 4.43
C ALA A 279 25.76 20.20 3.78
N ALA A 280 25.34 21.46 3.94
CA ALA A 280 24.13 21.99 3.33
C ALA A 280 24.16 21.83 1.79
N VAL A 281 23.00 21.50 1.21
CA VAL A 281 22.77 21.42 -0.24
C VAL A 281 21.54 22.25 -0.64
N ALA A 282 21.19 22.36 -1.92
CA ALA A 282 19.98 23.10 -2.30
C ALA A 282 18.73 22.43 -1.69
N ALA A 283 17.73 23.22 -1.30
CA ALA A 283 16.51 22.68 -0.73
C ALA A 283 15.69 21.87 -1.76
N GLY A 284 15.00 20.85 -1.27
CA GLY A 284 13.79 20.34 -1.90
C GLY A 284 12.54 21.06 -1.40
N ALA A 285 11.37 20.61 -1.84
CA ALA A 285 10.10 21.26 -1.52
C ALA A 285 9.07 20.29 -0.92
N VAL A 286 8.33 20.78 0.07
CA VAL A 286 7.13 20.13 0.60
C VAL A 286 5.91 20.81 -0.02
N ASP A 287 5.17 20.08 -0.83
CA ASP A 287 3.86 20.49 -1.35
C ASP A 287 2.75 19.79 -0.55
N ALA A 288 2.43 20.37 0.60
CA ALA A 288 1.43 19.89 1.54
C ALA A 288 0.76 21.07 2.26
N GLY A 289 -0.44 20.84 2.80
CA GLY A 289 -1.17 21.84 3.55
C GLY A 289 -0.58 22.07 4.94
N ALA A 290 0.03 21.04 5.51
CA ALA A 290 0.68 21.13 6.82
C ALA A 290 1.86 20.16 6.98
N VAL A 291 2.83 20.58 7.78
CA VAL A 291 3.76 19.70 8.50
C VAL A 291 3.28 19.66 9.97
N VAL A 292 3.05 18.44 10.46
CA VAL A 292 2.58 18.20 11.83
C VAL A 292 3.68 17.46 12.58
N LEU A 293 4.23 18.12 13.59
CA LEU A 293 5.16 17.53 14.55
C LEU A 293 4.31 16.72 15.55
N GLY A 294 4.33 15.40 15.39
CA GLY A 294 3.42 14.45 16.02
C GLY A 294 3.64 14.26 17.52
N SER A 295 3.33 13.07 18.01
CA SER A 295 3.42 12.75 19.44
C SER A 295 4.81 12.30 19.89
N GLY A 296 5.66 11.89 18.96
CA GLY A 296 7.04 11.47 19.20
C GLY A 296 8.04 12.62 19.06
N ASP A 297 9.31 12.24 19.02
CA ASP A 297 10.44 13.14 18.79
C ASP A 297 10.57 13.45 17.29
N GLY A 298 9.70 14.35 16.81
CA GLY A 298 9.65 14.79 15.43
C GLY A 298 10.40 16.11 15.22
N THR A 299 11.33 16.13 14.26
CA THR A 299 12.13 17.31 13.93
C THR A 299 12.00 17.68 12.44
N LEU A 300 11.68 18.94 12.16
CA LEU A 300 11.84 19.55 10.84
C LEU A 300 13.19 20.27 10.78
N VAL A 301 14.06 19.85 9.87
CA VAL A 301 15.41 20.39 9.71
C VAL A 301 15.50 21.18 8.41
N PHE A 302 15.98 22.42 8.50
CA PHE A 302 16.43 23.23 7.38
C PHE A 302 17.95 23.28 7.40
N ASN A 303 18.59 22.58 6.46
CA ASN A 303 20.04 22.59 6.28
C ASN A 303 20.32 22.73 4.79
N HIS A 304 20.05 23.92 4.27
CA HIS A 304 20.07 24.18 2.84
C HIS A 304 20.91 25.40 2.47
N THR A 305 21.26 25.54 1.19
CA THR A 305 22.11 26.64 0.68
C THR A 305 21.33 27.85 0.18
N ASP A 306 20.01 27.79 0.15
CA ASP A 306 19.20 28.84 -0.49
C ASP A 306 19.16 30.13 0.33
N THR A 307 19.10 31.25 -0.38
CA THR A 307 18.98 32.59 0.17
C THR A 307 17.54 33.07 0.05
N GLY A 308 16.67 32.63 0.94
CA GLY A 308 15.27 33.06 1.03
C GLY A 308 14.30 32.00 0.51
N LEU A 309 14.43 30.78 1.05
CA LEU A 309 13.49 29.70 0.77
C LEU A 309 12.09 30.08 1.26
N ASP A 310 11.13 30.23 0.35
CA ASP A 310 9.74 30.46 0.74
C ASP A 310 9.09 29.17 1.25
N PHE A 311 9.09 28.99 2.57
CA PHE A 311 8.41 27.88 3.23
C PHE A 311 7.04 28.32 3.77
N SER A 312 6.01 28.23 2.93
CA SER A 312 4.65 28.65 3.29
C SER A 312 3.79 27.55 3.94
N THR A 313 4.26 26.30 3.97
CA THR A 313 3.50 25.18 4.56
C THR A 313 3.32 25.39 6.06
N SER A 314 2.07 25.24 6.54
CA SER A 314 1.78 25.44 7.96
C SER A 314 2.50 24.41 8.83
N ILE A 315 3.11 24.85 9.93
CA ILE A 315 3.78 23.99 10.90
C ILE A 315 2.98 24.01 12.21
N SER A 316 2.74 22.84 12.80
CA SER A 316 2.04 22.70 14.08
C SER A 316 2.54 21.50 14.86
N GLY A 317 2.16 21.39 16.15
CA GLY A 317 2.50 20.26 17.00
C GLY A 317 3.57 20.56 18.06
N ASN A 318 4.14 19.51 18.66
CA ASN A 318 4.98 19.60 19.87
C ASN A 318 6.46 19.25 19.65
N GLY A 319 6.90 19.08 18.40
CA GLY A 319 8.29 18.73 18.09
C GLY A 319 9.19 19.95 17.89
N GLU A 320 10.30 19.75 17.18
CA GLU A 320 11.34 20.76 16.96
C GLU A 320 11.39 21.24 15.50
N VAL A 321 11.75 22.51 15.31
CA VAL A 321 12.15 23.08 14.02
C VAL A 321 13.57 23.63 14.16
N ARG A 322 14.46 23.24 13.24
CA ARG A 322 15.89 23.56 13.32
C ARG A 322 16.38 24.21 12.04
N GLN A 323 16.75 25.48 12.11
CA GLN A 323 17.46 26.18 11.03
C GLN A 323 18.97 26.06 11.26
N LEU A 324 19.64 25.19 10.49
CA LEU A 324 21.07 24.91 10.61
C LEU A 324 21.91 25.69 9.59
N ALA A 325 21.37 25.86 8.38
CA ALA A 325 22.01 26.61 7.28
C ALA A 325 20.94 27.19 6.34
N GLY A 326 21.33 28.19 5.54
CA GLY A 326 20.43 28.90 4.62
C GLY A 326 19.55 29.91 5.34
N THR A 327 18.71 30.61 4.57
CA THR A 327 17.67 31.49 5.12
C THR A 327 16.31 31.08 4.58
N THR A 328 15.36 30.82 5.48
CA THR A 328 13.97 30.44 5.23
C THR A 328 13.05 31.54 5.73
#